data_AF-A0A354S9N3-F1
#
_entry.id   AF-A0A354S9N3-F1
#
_cell.length_a   1.000
_cell.length_b   1.000
_cell.length_c   1.000
_cell.angle_alpha   90.00
_cell.angle_beta   90.00
_cell.angle_gamma   90.00
#
_symmetry.space_group_name_H-M   'P 1'
#
loop_
_entity.id
_entity.type
_entity.pdbx_description
1 polymer ?
#
loop_
_entity_poly.entity_id
_entity_poly.type
_entity_poly.pdbx_seq_one_letter_code
_entity_poly.pdbx_strand_id
1 'polypeptide(L)'
;MSESATNELEVQPNPVMHLIAPITAIGATILMRKALNSAYLHRTGREAPDPRDPAVSFVRALGWAIVTAATAAAVETAVYRIMNRGVHSD
;
A
#
# COMPACT_ATOMS: atom_id res chain seq x y z
N MET A 1 26.24 11.14 19.87
CA MET A 1 26.24 10.52 18.54
C MET A 1 25.29 9.34 18.64
N SER A 2 24.00 9.57 18.37
CA SER A 2 22.92 8.58 18.54
C SER A 2 22.69 7.88 17.20
N GLU A 3 23.51 6.87 16.94
CA GLU A 3 23.26 5.92 15.87
C GLU A 3 22.18 4.92 16.32
N SER A 4 21.24 4.66 15.40
CA SER A 4 20.40 3.45 15.35
C SER A 4 19.49 3.15 16.55
N ALA A 5 18.54 4.05 16.85
CA ALA A 5 17.29 3.67 17.52
C ALA A 5 16.16 3.33 16.51
N THR A 6 16.50 3.12 15.24
CA THR A 6 15.74 2.21 14.39
C THR A 6 16.21 0.82 14.76
N ASN A 7 15.56 0.25 15.77
CA ASN A 7 15.57 -1.18 16.01
C ASN A 7 14.90 -1.81 14.77
N GLU A 8 15.69 -1.93 13.71
CA GLU A 8 15.50 -2.85 12.60
C GLU A 8 14.97 -4.11 13.25
N LEU A 9 13.72 -4.46 12.96
CA LEU A 9 13.13 -5.69 13.41
C LEU A 9 14.17 -6.77 13.13
N GLU A 10 14.85 -7.28 14.15
CA GLU A 10 15.61 -8.51 14.03
C GLU A 10 14.56 -9.58 13.73
N VAL A 11 14.23 -9.68 12.45
CA VAL A 11 13.50 -10.78 11.85
C VAL A 11 14.49 -11.92 11.92
N GLN A 12 14.61 -12.49 13.12
CA GLN A 12 14.93 -13.90 13.30
C GLN A 12 14.15 -14.61 12.19
N PRO A 13 14.81 -15.33 11.26
CA PRO A 13 14.15 -15.95 10.12
C PRO A 13 13.20 -17.01 10.65
N ASN A 14 12.00 -16.58 11.03
CA ASN A 14 10.96 -17.43 11.55
C ASN A 14 10.34 -18.06 10.31
N PRO A 15 10.55 -19.37 10.07
CA PRO A 15 10.05 -20.03 8.87
C PRO A 15 8.53 -19.89 8.75
N VAL A 16 7.82 -19.74 9.87
CA VAL A 16 6.38 -19.47 9.91
C VAL A 16 6.05 -18.10 9.31
N MET A 17 6.83 -17.06 9.62
CA MET A 17 6.63 -15.73 9.03
C MET A 17 6.88 -15.72 7.52
N HIS A 18 7.87 -16.49 7.05
CA HIS A 18 8.17 -16.60 5.62
C HIS A 18 7.04 -17.28 4.83
N LEU A 19 6.23 -18.13 5.49
CA LEU A 19 5.05 -18.77 4.90
C LEU A 19 3.80 -17.90 4.98
N ILE A 20 3.61 -17.16 6.07
CA ILE A 20 2.41 -16.33 6.27
C ILE A 20 2.50 -15.04 5.43
N ALA A 21 3.68 -14.43 5.33
CA ALA A 21 3.88 -13.18 4.60
C ALA A 21 3.30 -13.18 3.16
N PRO A 22 3.58 -14.18 2.29
CA PRO A 22 3.00 -14.21 0.95
C PRO A 22 1.48 -14.39 0.96
N ILE A 23 0.92 -15.17 1.90
CA ILE A 23 -0.53 -15.34 2.04
C ILE A 23 -1.18 -14.01 2.42
N THR A 24 -0.60 -13.30 3.39
CA THR A 24 -1.06 -11.97 3.80
C THR A 24 -0.96 -10.97 2.65
N ALA A 25 0.14 -10.99 1.88
CA ALA A 25 0.32 -10.12 0.72
C ALA A 25 -0.73 -10.37 -0.37
N ILE A 26 -1.04 -11.64 -0.66
CA ILE A 26 -2.11 -12.01 -1.61
C ILE A 26 -3.47 -11.49 -1.11
N GLY A 27 -3.80 -11.74 0.16
CA GLY A 27 -5.06 -11.27 0.76
C GLY A 27 -5.19 -9.75 0.73
N ALA A 28 -4.14 -9.03 1.13
CA ALA A 28 -4.08 -7.57 1.07
C ALA A 28 -4.27 -7.05 -0.36
N THR A 29 -3.65 -7.70 -1.35
CA THR A 29 -3.77 -7.32 -2.77
C THR A 29 -5.21 -7.49 -3.27
N ILE A 30 -5.87 -8.60 -2.92
CA ILE A 30 -7.26 -8.86 -3.32
C ILE A 30 -8.20 -7.82 -2.71
N LEU A 31 -8.05 -7.55 -1.41
CA LEU A 31 -8.87 -6.56 -0.71
C LEU A 31 -8.64 -5.15 -1.25
N MET A 32 -7.39 -4.77 -1.49
CA MET A 32 -7.03 -3.47 -2.05
C MET A 32 -7.63 -3.28 -3.44
N ARG A 33 -7.54 -4.29 -4.32
CA ARG A 33 -8.15 -4.24 -5.65
C ARG A 33 -9.67 -4.05 -5.57
N LYS A 34 -10.34 -4.78 -4.69
CA LYS A 34 -11.79 -4.62 -4.47
C LYS A 34 -12.13 -3.22 -3.97
N ALA A 35 -11.39 -2.71 -2.99
CA ALA A 35 -11.60 -1.39 -2.44
C ALA A 35 -11.41 -0.29 -3.50
N LEU A 36 -10.35 -0.37 -4.29
CA LEU A 36 -10.06 0.56 -5.38
C LEU A 36 -11.13 0.50 -6.49
N ASN A 37 -11.52 -0.69 -6.94
CA ASN A 37 -12.56 -0.85 -7.95
C ASN A 37 -13.91 -0.30 -7.45
N SER A 38 -14.27 -0.60 -6.20
CA SER A 38 -15.50 -0.11 -5.56
C SER A 38 -15.49 1.41 -5.44
N ALA A 39 -14.39 2.00 -4.95
CA ALA A 39 -14.27 3.45 -4.82
C ALA A 39 -14.32 4.17 -6.16
N TYR A 40 -13.68 3.61 -7.19
CA TYR A 40 -13.70 4.17 -8.54
C TYR A 40 -15.10 4.07 -9.17
N LEU A 41 -15.77 2.92 -9.05
CA LEU A 41 -17.14 2.72 -9.52
C LEU A 41 -18.08 3.69 -8.81
N HIS A 42 -17.95 3.83 -7.50
CA HIS A 42 -18.79 4.74 -6.72
C HIS A 42 -18.59 6.21 -7.12
N ARG A 43 -17.35 6.62 -7.42
CA ARG A 43 -17.05 8.02 -7.76
C ARG A 43 -17.34 8.37 -9.22
N THR A 44 -17.14 7.43 -10.15
CA THR A 44 -17.19 7.70 -11.59
C THR A 44 -18.36 7.04 -12.31
N GLY A 45 -19.07 6.12 -11.66
CA GLY A 45 -20.12 5.30 -12.26
C GLY A 45 -19.63 4.30 -13.31
N ARG A 46 -18.30 4.10 -13.42
CA ARG A 46 -17.65 3.27 -14.44
C ARG A 46 -16.67 2.30 -13.79
N GLU A 47 -16.43 1.15 -14.40
CA GLU A 47 -15.41 0.23 -13.92
C GLU A 47 -14.01 0.86 -13.97
N ALA A 48 -13.16 0.48 -13.00
CA ALA A 48 -11.80 0.96 -12.93
C ALA A 48 -10.99 0.49 -14.16
N PRO A 49 -10.14 1.34 -14.74
CA PRO A 49 -9.32 0.96 -15.90
C PRO A 49 -8.43 -0.23 -15.55
N ASP A 50 -8.47 -1.29 -16.36
CA ASP A 50 -7.51 -2.39 -16.22
C ASP A 50 -6.18 -1.97 -16.85
N PRO A 51 -5.07 -1.89 -16.10
CA PRO A 51 -3.76 -1.57 -16.65
C PRO A 51 -3.22 -2.61 -17.65
N ARG A 52 -3.84 -3.80 -17.76
CA ARG A 52 -3.54 -4.80 -18.80
C ARG A 52 -4.37 -4.63 -20.06
N ASP A 53 -5.34 -3.72 -20.06
CA ASP A 53 -6.12 -3.40 -21.24
C ASP A 53 -5.32 -2.45 -22.16
N PRO A 54 -4.92 -2.91 -23.36
CA PRO A 54 -4.19 -2.08 -24.32
C PRO A 54 -5.01 -0.88 -24.84
N ALA A 55 -6.32 -0.81 -24.54
CA ALA A 55 -7.16 0.34 -24.87
C ALA A 55 -6.96 1.56 -23.94
N VAL A 56 -6.19 1.44 -22.85
CA VAL A 56 -5.92 2.57 -21.95
C VAL A 56 -4.81 3.46 -22.52
N SER A 57 -5.14 4.71 -22.85
CA SER A 57 -4.14 5.69 -23.32
C SER A 57 -3.02 5.91 -22.30
N PHE A 58 -1.77 6.07 -22.77
CA PHE A 58 -0.58 6.29 -21.93
C PHE A 58 -0.76 7.41 -20.89
N VAL A 59 -1.35 8.55 -21.26
CA VAL A 59 -1.58 9.69 -20.35
C VAL A 59 -2.51 9.29 -19.20
N ARG A 60 -3.53 8.47 -19.49
CA ARG A 60 -4.47 7.98 -18.48
C ARG A 60 -3.83 6.94 -17.56
N ALA A 61 -2.96 6.08 -18.09
CA ALA A 61 -2.15 5.17 -17.28
C ALA A 61 -1.17 5.94 -16.37
N LEU A 62 -0.50 6.97 -16.90
CA LEU A 62 0.41 7.82 -16.13
C LEU A 62 -0.33 8.58 -15.02
N GLY A 63 -1.49 9.17 -15.32
CA GLY A 63 -2.32 9.82 -14.30
C GLY A 63 -2.73 8.86 -13.19
N TRP A 64 -3.10 7.62 -13.52
CA TRP A 64 -3.42 6.60 -12.53
C TRP A 64 -2.22 6.17 -11.69
N ALA A 65 -1.04 6.05 -12.30
CA ALA A 65 0.20 5.76 -11.60
C ALA A 65 0.55 6.86 -10.58
N ILE A 66 0.42 8.13 -10.96
CA ILE A 66 0.67 9.26 -10.06
C ILE A 66 -0.29 9.23 -8.86
N VAL A 67 -1.59 8.98 -9.09
CA VAL A 67 -2.58 8.85 -8.02
C VAL A 67 -2.24 7.69 -7.07
N THR A 68 -1.82 6.56 -7.63
CA THR A 68 -1.42 5.38 -6.85
C THR A 68 -0.17 5.67 -6.00
N ALA A 69 0.84 6.32 -6.59
CA ALA A 69 2.06 6.71 -5.88
C ALA A 69 1.78 7.71 -4.75
N ALA A 70 0.93 8.72 -5.01
CA ALA A 70 0.51 9.66 -3.98
C ALA A 70 -0.24 8.98 -2.83
N THR A 71 -1.08 8.00 -3.15
CA THR A 71 -1.80 7.20 -2.14
C THR A 71 -0.82 6.36 -1.31
N ALA A 72 0.18 5.73 -1.94
CA ALA A 72 1.20 4.97 -1.24
C ALA A 72 1.99 5.85 -0.26
N ALA A 73 2.42 7.04 -0.69
CA ALA A 73 3.10 8.00 0.16
C ALA A 73 2.21 8.48 1.33
N ALA A 74 0.91 8.67 1.10
CA ALA A 74 -0.03 9.02 2.15
C ALA A 74 -0.20 7.90 3.19
N VAL A 75 -0.22 6.64 2.76
CA VAL A 75 -0.26 5.49 3.67
C VAL A 75 1.03 5.39 4.48
N GLU A 76 2.18 5.49 3.82
CA GLU A 76 3.49 5.45 4.49
C GLU A 76 3.61 6.57 5.54
N THR A 77 3.27 7.81 5.18
CA THR A 77 3.25 8.93 6.13
C THR A 77 2.23 8.73 7.25
N ALA A 78 1.07 8.14 7.00
CA ALA A 78 0.09 7.82 8.04
C ALA A 78 0.60 6.76 9.02
N VAL A 79 1.25 5.70 8.51
CA VAL A 79 1.89 4.67 9.33
C VAL A 79 2.97 5.28 10.22
N TYR A 80 3.90 6.06 9.64
CA TYR A 80 4.92 6.77 10.41
C TYR A 80 4.30 7.72 11.45
N ARG A 81 3.23 8.43 11.09
CA ARG A 81 2.55 9.35 12.01
C ARG A 81 1.93 8.61 13.20
N ILE A 82 1.35 7.43 12.97
CA ILE A 82 0.76 6.61 14.03
C ILE A 82 1.85 6.05 14.95
N MET A 83 2.92 5.50 14.38
CA MET A 83 4.05 4.97 15.15
C MET A 83 4.75 6.07 15.95
N ASN A 84 4.96 7.24 15.35
CA ASN A 84 5.61 8.38 16.01
C ASN A 84 4.73 9.01 17.11
N ARG A 85 3.39 8.94 16.98
CA ARG A 85 2.47 9.35 18.04
C ARG A 85 2.42 8.37 19.21
N GLY A 86 2.59 7.07 18.97
CA GLY A 86 2.64 6.05 20.02
C GLY A 86 3.88 6.17 20.93
N VAL A 87 4.99 6.69 20.41
CA VAL A 87 6.27 6.83 21.14
C VAL A 87 6.33 8.04 22.08
N HIS A 88 5.47 9.05 21.92
CA HIS A 88 5.46 10.27 22.76
C HIS A 88 4.45 10.23 23.92
N SER A 89 3.89 9.04 24.25
CA SER A 89 2.87 8.89 25.31
C SER A 89 3.35 8.12 26.55
N ASP A 90 4.66 7.91 26.73
CA ASP A 90 5.27 7.48 28.01
C ASP A 90 6.06 8.63 28.65
#